data_AF-A0A953U230-F1
#
_entry.id   AF-A0A953U230-F1
#
_cell.length_a   1.000
_cell.length_b   1.000
_cell.length_c   1.000
_cell.angle_alpha   90.00
_cell.angle_beta   90.00
_cell.angle_gamma   90.00
#
_symmetry.space_group_name_H-M   'P 1'
#
loop_
_entity.id
_entity.type
_entity.pdbx_description
1 polymer ?
#
loop_
_entity_poly.entity_id
_entity_poly.type
_entity_poly.pdbx_seq_one_letter_code
_entity_poly.pdbx_strand_id
1 'polypeptide(L)'
;MGIHPRREGSVEGASRGLAGLSRCAQVLVLALTLLPAAVAAREKSIKLVGIVTLIEPTRIMVAGAKEGEITLVPKEDLTSKVAIGAKVTIWYTPKDGVNYLDWMTYPLEEYFVPANQIRSGIKKVIILPTYGVADSQGIVDEIQRYLERKMGWWFAPPALAEEIRSRVKVSSSTLGDIDPATGEFNMGRYIQEQQRLVGTVLSEARVDAVLEINVERVQAHFIGSMAEWDGAGQVISTKLVRALSVLARMPDEGDVPAATVDMKLYGPPSKLLWANRRGFAVLVTQTNVGASFRDRPLSEAYRDEASVRNWLDMALGNLVPPQSPEPAPSRGTGSESANR
;
A
#
# COMPACT_ATOMS: atom_id res chain seq x y z
N MET A 1 -43.81 -17.50 57.49
CA MET A 1 -45.26 -17.80 57.55
C MET A 1 -45.83 -17.51 56.17
N GLY A 2 -46.35 -18.42 55.35
CA GLY A 2 -46.50 -19.88 55.37
C GLY A 2 -46.59 -20.36 53.90
N ILE A 3 -45.95 -21.47 53.56
CA ILE A 3 -46.59 -22.77 53.25
C ILE A 3 -47.08 -22.88 51.78
N HIS A 4 -46.25 -23.55 50.96
CA HIS A 4 -46.57 -24.37 49.77
C HIS A 4 -47.67 -25.42 50.08
N PRO A 5 -48.38 -26.11 49.13
CA PRO A 5 -47.73 -26.90 48.06
C PRO A 5 -48.55 -27.37 46.81
N ARG A 6 -47.82 -28.08 45.94
CA ARG A 6 -48.16 -29.35 45.20
C ARG A 6 -49.32 -29.43 44.19
N ARG A 7 -48.97 -29.92 42.98
CA ARG A 7 -49.13 -31.33 42.49
C ARG A 7 -48.32 -31.47 41.18
N GLU A 8 -47.38 -32.41 41.05
CA GLU A 8 -47.55 -33.84 40.69
C GLU A 8 -48.28 -34.01 39.34
N GLY A 9 -47.75 -34.70 38.32
CA GLY A 9 -47.12 -36.01 38.46
C GLY A 9 -46.05 -36.40 37.44
N SER A 10 -45.31 -37.39 37.92
CA SER A 10 -44.33 -38.28 37.30
C SER A 10 -45.01 -39.40 36.50
N VAL A 11 -44.22 -40.14 35.73
CA VAL A 11 -44.13 -41.62 35.57
C VAL A 11 -43.44 -41.84 34.21
N GLU A 12 -42.13 -42.14 34.21
CA GLU A 12 -41.56 -43.50 34.05
C GLU A 12 -42.05 -44.21 32.79
N GLY A 13 -41.21 -44.80 31.94
CA GLY A 13 -39.80 -45.13 32.04
C GLY A 13 -39.47 -46.17 30.96
N ALA A 14 -38.16 -46.44 30.79
CA ALA A 14 -37.53 -47.71 30.42
C ALA A 14 -38.06 -48.49 29.19
N SER A 15 -37.27 -49.19 28.36
CA SER A 15 -35.85 -49.42 28.21
C SER A 15 -35.71 -50.48 27.10
N ARG A 16 -34.52 -50.54 26.47
CA ARG A 16 -33.88 -51.72 25.87
C ARG A 16 -34.48 -52.35 24.59
N GLY A 17 -33.58 -52.60 23.63
CA GLY A 17 -33.80 -53.55 22.55
C GLY A 17 -32.69 -53.51 21.49
N LEU A 18 -31.64 -54.31 21.70
CA LEU A 18 -30.55 -54.57 20.77
C LEU A 18 -30.96 -55.57 19.67
N ALA A 19 -30.24 -55.48 18.55
CA ALA A 19 -29.90 -56.53 17.58
C ALA A 19 -30.85 -56.82 16.39
N GLY A 20 -30.24 -56.93 15.20
CA GLY A 20 -30.65 -57.93 14.21
C GLY A 20 -30.80 -57.47 12.77
N LEU A 21 -29.69 -57.43 12.04
CA LEU A 21 -29.49 -57.75 10.61
C LEU A 21 -30.74 -58.09 9.76
N SER A 22 -30.92 -57.40 8.63
CA SER A 22 -31.26 -58.09 7.37
C SER A 22 -30.93 -57.26 6.13
N ARG A 23 -30.39 -57.97 5.14
CA ARG A 23 -29.91 -57.51 3.83
C ARG A 23 -31.09 -57.16 2.92
N CYS A 24 -31.00 -56.10 2.14
CA CYS A 24 -31.56 -56.07 0.79
C CYS A 24 -30.79 -55.04 -0.05
N ALA A 25 -30.08 -55.57 -1.04
CA ALA A 25 -29.36 -54.83 -2.05
C ALA A 25 -30.34 -54.09 -2.98
N GLN A 26 -30.08 -52.82 -3.27
CA GLN A 26 -30.50 -52.23 -4.53
C GLN A 26 -29.31 -51.49 -5.15
N VAL A 27 -28.79 -52.14 -6.18
CA VAL A 27 -27.91 -51.58 -7.20
C VAL A 27 -28.75 -50.57 -7.99
N LEU A 28 -28.41 -49.28 -7.86
CA LEU A 28 -28.86 -48.27 -8.82
C LEU A 28 -27.62 -47.79 -9.58
N VAL A 29 -27.41 -48.39 -10.75
CA VAL A 29 -26.49 -47.91 -11.78
C VAL A 29 -27.14 -46.67 -12.38
N LEU A 30 -26.72 -45.48 -11.95
CA LEU A 30 -26.94 -44.25 -12.71
C LEU A 30 -25.61 -43.85 -13.37
N ALA A 31 -25.53 -44.14 -14.66
CA ALA A 31 -24.50 -43.63 -15.54
C ALA A 31 -24.67 -42.10 -15.66
N LEU A 32 -23.95 -41.34 -14.83
CA LEU A 32 -23.68 -39.94 -15.09
C LEU A 32 -22.48 -39.84 -16.03
N THR A 33 -22.79 -39.51 -17.27
CA THR A 33 -21.88 -39.13 -18.33
C THR A 33 -20.89 -38.05 -17.86
N LEU A 34 -19.61 -38.41 -17.90
CA LEU A 34 -18.46 -37.62 -18.34
C LEU A 34 -18.77 -36.15 -18.72
N LEU A 35 -18.49 -35.24 -17.81
CA LEU A 35 -17.85 -33.97 -18.14
C LEU A 35 -16.58 -33.89 -17.29
N PRO A 36 -15.38 -34.07 -17.85
CA PRO A 36 -14.22 -33.49 -17.20
C PRO A 36 -14.47 -31.99 -17.18
N ALA A 37 -14.72 -31.43 -15.99
CA ALA A 37 -14.44 -30.03 -15.79
C ALA A 37 -12.98 -29.85 -16.23
N ALA A 38 -12.79 -29.20 -17.37
CA ALA A 38 -11.49 -28.74 -17.79
C ALA A 38 -11.05 -27.77 -16.69
N VAL A 39 -10.33 -28.29 -15.70
CA VAL A 39 -9.43 -27.50 -14.88
C VAL A 39 -8.45 -26.96 -15.91
N ALA A 40 -8.73 -25.77 -16.44
CA ALA A 40 -7.79 -25.04 -17.27
C ALA A 40 -6.49 -25.05 -16.48
N ALA A 41 -5.52 -25.81 -16.97
CA ALA A 41 -4.20 -25.84 -16.38
C ALA A 41 -3.76 -24.39 -16.36
N ARG A 42 -3.61 -23.79 -15.16
CA ARG A 42 -3.01 -22.46 -15.03
C ARG A 42 -1.68 -22.56 -15.77
N GLU A 43 -1.55 -21.86 -16.89
CA GLU A 43 -0.28 -21.75 -17.60
C GLU A 43 0.77 -21.37 -16.57
N LYS A 44 1.88 -22.11 -16.55
CA LYS A 44 2.90 -21.93 -15.52
C LYS A 44 3.58 -20.59 -15.76
N SER A 45 3.28 -19.60 -14.93
CA SER A 45 3.97 -18.30 -14.95
C SER A 45 5.49 -18.50 -14.84
N ILE A 46 6.24 -17.80 -15.68
CA ILE A 46 7.69 -17.77 -15.71
C ILE A 46 8.18 -16.70 -14.75
N LYS A 47 9.14 -17.04 -13.88
CA LYS A 47 9.76 -16.11 -12.94
C LYS A 47 11.00 -15.46 -13.56
N LEU A 48 11.10 -14.13 -13.49
CA LEU A 48 12.30 -13.37 -13.84
C LEU A 48 12.68 -12.41 -12.71
N VAL A 49 13.99 -12.28 -12.44
CA VAL A 49 14.54 -11.24 -11.57
C VAL A 49 15.38 -10.31 -12.43
N GLY A 50 15.11 -9.01 -12.38
CA GLY A 50 15.76 -8.05 -13.27
C GLY A 50 15.67 -6.61 -12.79
N ILE A 51 16.12 -5.69 -13.66
CA ILE A 51 16.08 -4.25 -13.45
C ILE A 51 15.10 -3.63 -14.45
N VAL A 52 14.23 -2.75 -13.99
CA VAL A 52 13.30 -2.02 -14.86
C VAL A 52 14.07 -1.01 -15.70
N THR A 53 13.92 -1.07 -17.02
CA THR A 53 14.62 -0.19 -17.97
C THR A 53 13.67 0.81 -18.62
N LEU A 54 12.39 0.45 -18.75
CA LEU A 54 11.32 1.31 -19.23
C LEU A 54 10.05 1.01 -18.43
N ILE A 55 9.28 2.05 -18.10
CA ILE A 55 7.95 1.88 -17.55
C ILE A 55 6.97 2.83 -18.21
N GLU A 56 5.89 2.25 -18.74
CA GLU A 56 4.75 2.92 -19.38
C GLU A 56 3.46 2.25 -18.88
N PRO A 57 2.28 2.86 -19.02
CA PRO A 57 1.04 2.29 -18.48
C PRO A 57 0.69 0.91 -19.03
N THR A 58 1.00 0.67 -20.30
CA THR A 58 0.63 -0.55 -21.03
C THR A 58 1.80 -1.51 -21.23
N ARG A 59 3.02 -1.12 -20.83
CA ARG A 59 4.18 -1.99 -20.89
C ARG A 59 5.27 -1.64 -19.89
N ILE A 60 5.97 -2.65 -19.42
CA ILE A 60 7.19 -2.52 -18.64
C ILE A 60 8.30 -3.33 -19.32
N MET A 61 9.50 -2.76 -19.41
CA MET A 61 10.68 -3.48 -19.87
C MET A 61 11.58 -3.81 -18.68
N VAL A 62 12.02 -5.07 -18.62
CA VAL A 62 12.85 -5.59 -17.55
C VAL A 62 14.07 -6.28 -18.15
N ALA A 63 15.25 -5.78 -17.80
CA ALA A 63 16.53 -6.42 -18.12
C ALA A 63 16.81 -7.53 -17.11
N GLY A 64 16.70 -8.77 -17.58
CA GLY A 64 17.08 -9.98 -16.85
C GLY A 64 18.59 -10.18 -16.83
N ALA A 65 19.09 -10.80 -15.75
CA ALA A 65 20.52 -11.11 -15.65
C ALA A 65 21.01 -12.13 -16.70
N LYS A 66 20.13 -13.00 -17.20
CA LYS A 66 20.48 -14.05 -18.18
C LYS A 66 19.62 -14.01 -19.45
N GLU A 67 18.44 -13.42 -19.36
CA GLU A 67 17.38 -13.51 -20.35
C GLU A 67 17.36 -12.34 -21.35
N GLY A 68 18.27 -11.38 -21.19
CA GLY A 68 18.23 -10.12 -21.94
C GLY A 68 17.09 -9.22 -21.47
N GLU A 69 16.73 -8.25 -22.29
CA GLU A 69 15.61 -7.34 -22.01
C GLU A 69 14.30 -7.92 -22.52
N ILE A 70 13.27 -7.96 -21.67
CA ILE A 70 11.94 -8.45 -22.06
C ILE A 70 10.91 -7.33 -21.92
N THR A 71 9.93 -7.32 -22.83
CA THR A 71 8.76 -6.44 -22.75
C THR A 71 7.59 -7.21 -22.17
N LEU A 72 6.88 -6.62 -21.21
CA LEU A 72 5.75 -7.20 -20.50
C LEU A 72 4.55 -6.28 -20.56
N VAL A 73 3.35 -6.84 -20.70
CA VAL A 73 2.08 -6.10 -20.64
C VAL A 73 1.48 -6.26 -19.24
N PRO A 74 1.39 -5.21 -18.42
CA PRO A 74 0.81 -5.28 -17.10
C PRO A 74 -0.72 -5.24 -17.13
N LYS A 75 -1.36 -5.81 -16.10
CA LYS A 75 -2.82 -5.76 -15.91
C LYS A 75 -3.30 -4.43 -15.34
N GLU A 76 -2.38 -3.65 -14.80
CA GLU A 76 -2.60 -2.34 -14.20
C GLU A 76 -1.46 -1.41 -14.57
N ASP A 77 -1.68 -0.10 -14.43
CA ASP A 77 -0.61 0.88 -14.61
C ASP A 77 0.39 0.79 -13.46
N LEU A 78 1.67 0.60 -13.80
CA LEU A 78 2.77 0.48 -12.85
C LEU A 78 3.63 1.75 -12.73
N THR A 79 3.36 2.79 -13.53
CA THR A 79 4.20 3.99 -13.62
C THR A 79 4.32 4.76 -12.29
N SER A 80 3.31 4.71 -11.43
CA SER A 80 3.39 5.26 -10.07
C SER A 80 3.97 4.28 -9.05
N LYS A 81 4.03 2.99 -9.36
CA LYS A 81 4.40 1.92 -8.42
C LYS A 81 5.88 1.55 -8.50
N VAL A 82 6.48 1.69 -9.68
CA VAL A 82 7.84 1.23 -9.94
C VAL A 82 8.63 2.26 -10.72
N ALA A 83 9.88 2.45 -10.34
CA ALA A 83 10.79 3.39 -10.98
C ALA A 83 11.69 2.68 -12.00
N ILE A 84 12.17 3.44 -13.00
CA ILE A 84 13.26 2.97 -13.86
C ILE A 84 14.52 2.81 -13.00
N GLY A 85 15.23 1.70 -13.18
CA GLY A 85 16.35 1.26 -12.35
C GLY A 85 15.94 0.36 -11.18
N ALA A 86 14.64 0.18 -10.96
CA ALA A 86 14.14 -0.62 -9.85
C ALA A 86 14.48 -2.11 -10.00
N LYS A 87 14.87 -2.75 -8.90
CA LYS A 87 15.09 -4.20 -8.89
C LYS A 87 13.78 -4.93 -8.65
N VAL A 88 13.30 -5.66 -9.64
CA VAL A 88 12.01 -6.35 -9.57
C VAL A 88 12.15 -7.86 -9.66
N THR A 89 11.19 -8.56 -9.05
CA THR A 89 10.91 -9.97 -9.34
C THR A 89 9.54 -10.04 -9.97
N ILE A 90 9.46 -10.55 -11.19
CA ILE A 90 8.22 -10.66 -11.95
C ILE A 90 7.86 -12.11 -12.20
N TRP A 91 6.57 -12.36 -12.35
CA TRP A 91 5.99 -13.59 -12.85
C TRP A 91 5.12 -13.22 -14.04
N TYR A 92 5.31 -13.89 -15.17
CA TYR A 92 4.60 -13.58 -16.41
C TYR A 92 4.24 -14.83 -17.19
N THR A 93 3.20 -14.74 -18.02
CA THR A 93 2.76 -15.82 -18.90
C THR A 93 2.89 -15.38 -20.36
N PRO A 94 3.69 -16.07 -21.18
CA PRO A 94 3.75 -15.81 -22.62
C PRO A 94 2.50 -16.36 -23.30
N LYS A 95 1.77 -15.52 -24.02
CA LYS A 95 0.59 -15.89 -24.79
C LYS A 95 0.59 -15.14 -26.13
N ASP A 96 0.47 -15.88 -27.22
CA ASP A 96 0.45 -15.34 -28.59
C ASP A 96 1.66 -14.43 -28.91
N GLY A 97 2.83 -14.76 -28.37
CA GLY A 97 4.06 -13.97 -28.54
C GLY A 97 4.16 -12.72 -27.65
N VAL A 98 3.18 -12.47 -26.78
CA VAL A 98 3.15 -11.37 -25.83
C VAL A 98 3.36 -11.90 -24.41
N ASN A 99 4.24 -11.25 -23.63
CA ASN A 99 4.44 -11.62 -22.23
C ASN A 99 3.48 -10.82 -21.35
N TYR A 100 2.48 -11.46 -20.77
CA TYR A 100 1.54 -10.81 -19.84
C TYR A 100 2.07 -10.92 -18.43
N LEU A 101 2.19 -9.78 -17.74
CA LEU A 101 2.61 -9.76 -16.34
C LEU A 101 1.49 -10.29 -15.47
N ASP A 102 1.78 -11.34 -14.71
CA ASP A 102 0.86 -11.91 -13.74
C ASP A 102 1.00 -11.27 -12.36
N TRP A 103 2.25 -11.10 -11.92
CA TRP A 103 2.58 -10.58 -10.61
C TRP A 103 3.96 -9.93 -10.63
N MET A 104 4.15 -8.90 -9.81
CA MET A 104 5.45 -8.25 -9.63
C MET A 104 5.68 -7.92 -8.16
N THR A 105 6.87 -8.23 -7.67
CA THR A 105 7.40 -7.73 -6.42
C THR A 105 8.44 -6.68 -6.74
N TYR A 106 8.30 -5.52 -6.11
CA TYR A 106 9.17 -4.37 -6.24
C TYR A 106 9.51 -3.84 -4.83
N PRO A 107 10.69 -3.25 -4.65
CA PRO A 107 11.04 -2.64 -3.38
C PRO A 107 10.16 -1.42 -3.14
N LEU A 108 9.65 -1.34 -1.92
CA LEU A 108 8.82 -0.23 -1.48
C LEU A 108 9.63 1.02 -1.16
N GLU A 109 10.96 0.92 -1.10
CA GLU A 109 11.87 2.05 -0.94
C GLU A 109 13.11 1.84 -1.82
N GLU A 110 13.48 2.89 -2.55
CA GLU A 110 14.64 2.89 -3.43
C GLU A 110 15.45 4.18 -3.31
N TYR A 111 16.78 4.01 -3.36
CA TYR A 111 17.74 5.10 -3.41
C TYR A 111 18.45 5.09 -4.76
N PHE A 112 18.28 6.17 -5.51
CA PHE A 112 19.01 6.43 -6.75
C PHE A 112 20.30 7.22 -6.49
N VAL A 113 20.42 7.76 -5.28
CA VAL A 113 21.58 8.42 -4.73
C VAL A 113 21.72 7.99 -3.27
N PRO A 114 22.95 7.76 -2.75
CA PRO A 114 23.14 7.38 -1.34
C PRO A 114 22.45 8.34 -0.35
N ALA A 115 21.79 7.79 0.67
CA ALA A 115 21.01 8.57 1.64
C ALA A 115 21.81 9.69 2.32
N ASN A 116 23.11 9.47 2.59
CA ASN A 116 24.00 10.48 3.17
C ASN A 116 24.22 11.69 2.23
N GLN A 117 24.26 11.47 0.92
CA GLN A 117 24.35 12.56 -0.06
C GLN A 117 23.04 13.35 -0.11
N ILE A 118 21.89 12.68 -0.03
CA ILE A 118 20.57 13.34 0.05
C ILE A 118 20.49 14.23 1.30
N ARG A 119 20.82 13.67 2.48
CA ARG A 119 20.79 14.38 3.78
C ARG A 119 21.70 15.61 3.81
N SER A 120 22.88 15.52 3.22
CA SER A 120 23.87 16.60 3.22
C SER A 120 23.60 17.65 2.14
N GLY A 121 23.12 17.23 0.95
CA GLY A 121 22.95 18.08 -0.22
C GLY A 121 21.63 18.85 -0.28
N ILE A 122 20.58 18.39 0.40
CA ILE A 122 19.25 19.05 0.38
C ILE A 122 19.06 19.87 1.64
N LYS A 123 18.66 21.13 1.49
CA LYS A 123 18.30 22.05 2.58
C LYS A 123 16.94 22.70 2.37
N LYS A 124 16.56 23.01 1.13
CA LYS A 124 15.28 23.61 0.76
C LYS A 124 14.49 22.65 -0.11
N VAL A 125 13.27 22.37 0.31
CA VAL A 125 12.36 21.44 -0.39
C VAL A 125 11.05 22.16 -0.67
N ILE A 126 10.36 21.78 -1.73
CA ILE A 126 8.95 22.13 -1.93
C ILE A 126 8.16 20.84 -2.11
N ILE A 127 7.00 20.76 -1.48
CA ILE A 127 6.11 19.61 -1.63
C ILE A 127 5.19 19.86 -2.82
N LEU A 128 5.03 18.84 -3.65
CA LEU A 128 4.10 18.81 -4.77
C LEU A 128 3.05 17.71 -4.50
N PRO A 129 1.93 18.04 -3.84
CA PRO A 129 0.99 17.03 -3.39
C PRO A 129 -0.09 16.71 -4.44
N THR A 130 -0.51 15.45 -4.51
CA THR A 130 -1.67 14.97 -5.26
C THR A 130 -2.59 14.21 -4.33
N TYR A 131 -3.86 14.62 -4.28
CA TYR A 131 -4.85 14.12 -3.32
C TYR A 131 -5.88 13.22 -4.01
N GLY A 132 -5.57 11.93 -4.14
CA GLY A 132 -6.49 10.91 -4.68
C GLY A 132 -7.48 10.36 -3.64
N VAL A 133 -7.34 10.74 -2.37
CA VAL A 133 -8.24 10.35 -1.27
C VAL A 133 -8.72 11.61 -0.55
N ALA A 134 -10.01 11.67 -0.20
CA ALA A 134 -10.58 12.77 0.59
C ALA A 134 -9.87 12.90 1.96
N ASP A 135 -9.77 14.14 2.45
CA ASP A 135 -9.11 14.49 3.72
C ASP A 135 -7.64 14.07 3.83
N SER A 136 -6.91 13.93 2.71
CA SER A 136 -5.50 13.49 2.69
C SER A 136 -4.47 14.60 2.97
N GLN A 137 -4.90 15.85 3.14
CA GLN A 137 -4.01 16.98 3.44
C GLN A 137 -3.25 16.76 4.76
N GLY A 138 -3.91 16.16 5.75
CA GLY A 138 -3.31 15.93 7.06
C GLY A 138 -2.03 15.08 7.01
N ILE A 139 -1.99 14.02 6.18
CA ILE A 139 -0.76 13.19 6.09
C ILE A 139 0.39 13.93 5.42
N VAL A 140 0.10 14.80 4.44
CA VAL A 140 1.11 15.64 3.80
C VAL A 140 1.73 16.61 4.82
N ASP A 141 0.90 17.24 5.65
CA ASP A 141 1.36 18.15 6.71
C ASP A 141 2.20 17.42 7.76
N GLU A 142 1.83 16.19 8.12
CA GLU A 142 2.60 15.36 9.06
C GLU A 142 3.96 14.94 8.48
N ILE A 143 4.01 14.58 7.19
CA ILE A 143 5.27 14.26 6.49
C ILE A 143 6.18 15.50 6.48
N GLN A 144 5.65 16.67 6.13
CA GLN A 144 6.42 17.92 6.16
C GLN A 144 7.00 18.16 7.55
N ARG A 145 6.15 18.18 8.58
CA ARG A 145 6.57 18.42 9.98
C ARG A 145 7.57 17.37 10.49
N TYR A 146 7.45 16.12 10.05
CA TYR A 146 8.40 15.07 10.37
C TYR A 146 9.77 15.34 9.75
N LEU A 147 9.82 15.63 8.44
CA LEU A 147 11.06 15.91 7.72
C LEU A 147 11.72 17.21 8.19
N GLU A 148 10.96 18.28 8.44
CA GLU A 148 11.48 19.51 9.04
C GLU A 148 12.23 19.22 10.35
N ARG A 149 11.59 18.47 11.26
CA ARG A 149 12.17 18.16 12.58
C ARG A 149 13.37 17.20 12.51
N LYS A 150 13.32 16.18 11.65
CA LYS A 150 14.33 15.12 11.61
C LYS A 150 15.48 15.41 10.65
N MET A 151 15.23 16.15 9.57
CA MET A 151 16.24 16.50 8.56
C MET A 151 16.78 17.91 8.72
N GLY A 152 16.04 18.81 9.38
CA GLY A 152 16.34 20.24 9.37
C GLY A 152 16.13 20.88 8.00
N TRP A 153 15.28 20.28 7.16
CA TRP A 153 14.91 20.84 5.87
C TRP A 153 13.96 22.03 6.06
N TRP A 154 14.15 23.04 5.22
CA TRP A 154 13.22 24.14 5.07
C TRP A 154 12.24 23.83 3.94
N PHE A 155 10.94 23.99 4.18
CA PHE A 155 9.92 23.79 3.16
C PHE A 155 9.39 25.12 2.63
N ALA A 156 9.37 25.26 1.31
CA ALA A 156 8.77 26.40 0.64
C ALA A 156 7.24 26.39 0.81
N PRO A 157 6.58 27.57 0.81
CA PRO A 157 5.13 27.64 0.97
C PRO A 157 4.40 26.81 -0.11
N PRO A 158 3.41 25.97 0.27
CA PRO A 158 2.65 25.16 -0.68
C PRO A 158 1.95 25.96 -1.78
N ALA A 159 1.53 27.19 -1.46
CA ALA A 159 0.92 28.12 -2.41
C ALA A 159 1.80 28.38 -3.65
N LEU A 160 3.13 28.41 -3.48
CA LEU A 160 4.07 28.58 -4.59
C LEU A 160 4.05 27.38 -5.55
N ALA A 161 3.95 26.16 -5.01
CA ALA A 161 3.87 24.95 -5.83
C ALA A 161 2.59 24.94 -6.67
N GLU A 162 1.46 25.31 -6.06
CA GLU A 162 0.17 25.40 -6.75
C GLU A 162 0.15 26.52 -7.79
N GLU A 163 0.75 27.66 -7.49
CA GLU A 163 0.89 28.77 -8.44
C GLU A 163 1.67 28.32 -9.68
N ILE A 164 2.85 27.71 -9.49
CA ILE A 164 3.67 27.19 -10.60
C ILE A 164 2.90 26.10 -11.36
N ARG A 165 2.29 25.14 -10.65
CA ARG A 165 1.48 24.07 -11.25
C ARG A 165 0.34 24.63 -12.10
N SER A 166 -0.35 25.67 -11.63
CA SER A 166 -1.45 26.29 -12.37
C SER A 166 -0.97 26.94 -13.67
N ARG A 167 0.19 27.62 -13.66
CA ARG A 167 0.79 28.20 -14.88
C ARG A 167 1.19 27.14 -15.89
N VAL A 168 1.79 26.04 -15.42
CA VAL A 168 2.19 24.92 -16.27
C VAL A 168 0.96 24.24 -16.88
N LYS A 169 -0.08 23.96 -16.07
CA LYS A 169 -1.35 23.37 -16.55
C LYS A 169 -2.13 24.26 -17.51
N VAL A 170 -2.18 25.58 -17.29
CA VAL A 170 -2.84 26.51 -18.23
C VAL A 170 -2.13 26.51 -19.60
N SER A 171 -0.85 26.13 -19.64
CA SER A 171 -0.08 25.99 -20.86
C SER A 171 -0.25 24.62 -21.56
N SER A 172 -0.77 23.59 -20.86
CA SER A 172 -1.08 22.26 -21.40
C SER A 172 -2.57 21.93 -21.25
N SER A 173 -3.35 22.18 -22.29
CA SER A 173 -4.76 21.78 -22.31
C SER A 173 -4.90 20.25 -22.32
N THR A 174 -5.53 19.69 -21.30
CA THR A 174 -5.84 18.25 -21.17
C THR A 174 -6.77 17.71 -22.26
N LEU A 175 -7.46 18.59 -23.00
CA LEU A 175 -8.23 18.22 -24.20
C LEU A 175 -7.33 17.79 -25.38
N GLY A 176 -6.04 18.13 -25.35
CA GLY A 176 -5.06 17.71 -26.35
C GLY A 176 -4.31 16.41 -26.00
N ASP A 177 -4.59 15.83 -24.83
CA ASP A 177 -3.92 14.61 -24.34
C ASP A 177 -4.76 13.35 -24.54
N ILE A 178 -6.00 13.52 -24.98
CA ILE A 178 -6.89 12.46 -25.44
C ILE A 178 -6.83 12.48 -26.96
N ASP A 179 -6.36 11.40 -27.58
CA ASP A 179 -6.44 11.26 -29.03
C ASP A 179 -7.92 11.28 -29.43
N PRO A 180 -8.39 12.26 -30.23
CA PRO A 180 -9.80 12.39 -30.57
C PRO A 180 -10.32 11.25 -31.46
N ALA A 181 -9.43 10.49 -32.09
CA ALA A 181 -9.79 9.33 -32.92
C ALA A 181 -9.91 8.03 -32.11
N THR A 182 -9.10 7.84 -31.07
CA THR A 182 -9.06 6.58 -30.28
C THR A 182 -9.62 6.72 -28.87
N GLY A 183 -9.73 7.94 -28.34
CA GLY A 183 -10.06 8.20 -26.95
C GLY A 183 -8.94 7.83 -25.96
N GLU A 184 -7.77 7.43 -26.45
CA GLU A 184 -6.65 7.01 -25.61
C GLU A 184 -5.89 8.21 -25.06
N PHE A 185 -5.52 8.14 -23.78
CA PHE A 185 -4.76 9.18 -23.09
C PHE A 185 -3.26 9.00 -23.34
N ASN A 186 -2.59 10.03 -23.86
CA ASN A 186 -1.16 9.98 -24.16
C ASN A 186 -0.30 10.24 -22.91
N MET A 187 0.00 9.16 -22.16
CA MET A 187 0.77 9.24 -20.92
C MET A 187 2.25 9.60 -21.11
N GLY A 188 2.83 9.33 -22.29
CA GLY A 188 4.20 9.74 -22.61
C GLY A 188 4.36 11.26 -22.55
N ARG A 189 3.33 11.98 -23.00
CA ARG A 189 3.23 13.43 -22.84
C ARG A 189 3.00 13.85 -21.39
N TYR A 190 2.13 13.15 -20.65
CA TYR A 190 1.91 13.41 -19.22
C TYR A 190 3.18 13.28 -18.37
N ILE A 191 3.98 12.22 -18.57
CA ILE A 191 5.25 12.02 -17.86
C ILE A 191 6.25 13.13 -18.22
N GLN A 192 6.34 13.53 -19.48
CA GLN A 192 7.16 14.68 -19.90
C GLN A 192 6.67 15.99 -19.27
N GLU A 193 5.36 16.20 -19.20
CA GLU A 193 4.76 17.37 -18.54
C GLU A 193 5.02 17.38 -17.03
N GLN A 194 5.00 16.21 -16.38
CA GLN A 194 5.35 16.05 -14.98
C GLN A 194 6.84 16.32 -14.72
N GLN A 195 7.75 15.78 -15.55
CA GLN A 195 9.18 16.08 -15.46
C GLN A 195 9.47 17.57 -15.73
N ARG A 196 8.75 18.17 -16.68
CA ARG A 196 8.78 19.61 -16.96
C ARG A 196 8.27 20.41 -15.76
N LEU A 197 7.18 20.00 -15.13
CA LEU A 197 6.64 20.63 -13.93
C LEU A 197 7.68 20.59 -12.80
N VAL A 198 8.26 19.42 -12.52
CA VAL A 198 9.33 19.27 -11.51
C VAL A 198 10.51 20.19 -11.82
N GLY A 199 10.98 20.25 -13.06
CA GLY A 199 12.09 21.12 -13.46
C GLY A 199 11.74 22.62 -13.34
N THR A 200 10.52 22.98 -13.69
CA THR A 200 10.00 24.35 -13.56
C THR A 200 9.90 24.74 -12.07
N VAL A 201 9.38 23.85 -11.23
CA VAL A 201 9.28 24.07 -9.79
C VAL A 201 10.67 24.20 -9.16
N LEU A 202 11.61 23.30 -9.47
CA LEU A 202 12.99 23.38 -8.97
C LEU A 202 13.64 24.73 -9.30
N SER A 203 13.50 25.19 -10.54
CA SER A 203 14.12 26.43 -11.01
C SER A 203 13.44 27.70 -10.50
N GLU A 204 12.11 27.78 -10.57
CA GLU A 204 11.36 28.98 -10.16
C GLU A 204 11.31 29.14 -8.64
N ALA A 205 11.08 28.05 -7.90
CA ALA A 205 11.03 28.09 -6.44
C ALA A 205 12.43 28.19 -5.78
N ARG A 206 13.50 28.00 -6.56
CA ARG A 206 14.91 28.04 -6.08
C ARG A 206 15.13 27.12 -4.87
N VAL A 207 14.62 25.90 -4.98
CA VAL A 207 14.76 24.84 -3.98
C VAL A 207 15.77 23.80 -4.42
N ASP A 208 16.32 23.06 -3.46
CA ASP A 208 17.29 22.00 -3.73
C ASP A 208 16.61 20.70 -4.16
N ALA A 209 15.33 20.52 -3.80
CA ALA A 209 14.55 19.36 -4.20
C ALA A 209 13.04 19.61 -4.25
N VAL A 210 12.35 18.78 -5.01
CA VAL A 210 10.88 18.65 -5.03
C VAL A 210 10.52 17.30 -4.41
N LEU A 211 9.70 17.33 -3.36
CA LEU A 211 9.10 16.13 -2.80
C LEU A 211 7.68 15.99 -3.35
N GLU A 212 7.51 15.12 -4.33
CA GLU A 212 6.20 14.73 -4.81
C GLU A 212 5.58 13.75 -3.81
N ILE A 213 4.32 13.99 -3.43
CA ILE A 213 3.56 13.12 -2.53
C ILE A 213 2.20 12.85 -3.17
N ASN A 214 1.97 11.61 -3.56
CA ASN A 214 0.69 11.16 -4.09
C ASN A 214 -0.03 10.27 -3.08
N VAL A 215 -1.22 10.67 -2.66
CA VAL A 215 -2.08 9.87 -1.77
C VAL A 215 -3.13 9.17 -2.62
N GLU A 216 -2.95 7.88 -2.85
CA GLU A 216 -3.75 7.08 -3.77
C GLU A 216 -4.75 6.20 -3.02
N ARG A 217 -5.94 6.00 -3.62
CA ARG A 217 -6.85 4.93 -3.21
C ARG A 217 -6.43 3.63 -3.89
N VAL A 218 -6.19 2.59 -3.11
CA VAL A 218 -5.84 1.24 -3.58
C VAL A 218 -6.82 0.21 -3.02
N GLN A 219 -6.73 -1.03 -3.52
CA GLN A 219 -7.41 -2.18 -2.92
C GLN A 219 -6.39 -2.97 -2.09
N ALA A 220 -6.71 -3.20 -0.83
CA ALA A 220 -5.94 -4.02 0.09
C ALA A 220 -6.60 -5.38 0.24
N HIS A 221 -5.86 -6.43 -0.07
CA HIS A 221 -6.32 -7.79 0.14
C HIS A 221 -6.29 -8.10 1.64
N PHE A 222 -7.34 -8.75 2.15
CA PHE A 222 -7.39 -9.19 3.53
C PHE A 222 -7.59 -10.69 3.63
N ILE A 223 -6.97 -11.27 4.65
CA ILE A 223 -7.22 -12.65 5.10
C ILE A 223 -7.64 -12.59 6.57
N GLY A 224 -8.80 -13.18 6.86
CA GLY A 224 -9.49 -13.10 8.15
C GLY A 224 -9.86 -11.67 8.51
N SER A 225 -9.01 -10.99 9.27
CA SER A 225 -9.23 -9.61 9.69
C SER A 225 -8.05 -8.67 9.44
N MET A 226 -6.98 -9.16 8.82
CA MET A 226 -5.81 -8.37 8.52
C MET A 226 -5.82 -8.03 7.04
N ALA A 227 -5.89 -6.73 6.71
CA ALA A 227 -5.66 -6.23 5.37
C ALA A 227 -4.17 -5.90 5.21
N GLU A 228 -3.57 -6.32 4.10
CA GLU A 228 -2.17 -6.09 3.78
C GLU A 228 -2.02 -5.43 2.39
N TRP A 229 -1.23 -4.36 2.31
CA TRP A 229 -0.94 -3.66 1.06
C TRP A 229 0.29 -2.76 1.22
N ASP A 230 1.11 -2.63 0.17
CA ASP A 230 2.25 -1.69 0.12
C ASP A 230 3.13 -1.71 1.39
N GLY A 231 3.35 -2.91 1.95
CA GLY A 231 4.15 -3.15 3.16
C GLY A 231 3.49 -2.78 4.49
N ALA A 232 2.21 -2.38 4.47
CA ALA A 232 1.40 -2.16 5.66
C ALA A 232 0.49 -3.35 5.94
N GLY A 233 0.18 -3.55 7.22
CA GLY A 233 -0.83 -4.49 7.70
C GLY A 233 -1.74 -3.78 8.70
N GLN A 234 -3.05 -3.82 8.49
CA GLN A 234 -4.02 -3.21 9.39
C GLN A 234 -5.22 -4.12 9.65
N VAL A 235 -5.61 -4.19 10.92
CA VAL A 235 -6.80 -4.94 11.31
C VAL A 235 -8.05 -4.16 10.94
N ILE A 236 -8.91 -4.73 10.10
CA ILE A 236 -10.14 -4.09 9.60
C ILE A 236 -11.33 -4.22 10.54
N SER A 237 -11.21 -5.09 11.56
CA SER A 237 -12.29 -5.45 12.48
C SER A 237 -12.04 -5.04 13.93
N THR A 238 -13.10 -4.58 14.58
CA THR A 238 -13.05 -4.25 16.01
C THR A 238 -12.86 -5.52 16.84
N LYS A 239 -12.32 -5.39 18.07
CA LYS A 239 -12.11 -6.52 18.98
C LYS A 239 -13.40 -7.33 19.23
N LEU A 240 -14.53 -6.63 19.33
CA LEU A 240 -15.85 -7.23 19.58
C LEU A 240 -16.36 -7.99 18.35
N VAL A 241 -16.15 -7.47 17.15
CA VAL A 241 -16.50 -8.16 15.90
C VAL A 241 -15.62 -9.38 15.67
N ARG A 242 -14.32 -9.34 16.04
CA ARG A 242 -13.43 -10.52 15.97
C ARG A 242 -13.88 -11.68 16.86
N ALA A 243 -14.40 -11.38 18.05
CA ALA A 243 -14.91 -12.42 18.94
C ALA A 243 -16.19 -13.09 18.38
N LEU A 244 -17.00 -12.33 17.64
CA LEU A 244 -18.26 -12.80 17.05
C LEU A 244 -18.09 -13.42 15.66
N SER A 245 -17.05 -13.05 14.90
CA SER A 245 -16.79 -13.57 13.55
C SER A 245 -16.42 -15.05 13.53
N VAL A 246 -15.80 -15.56 14.61
CA VAL A 246 -15.51 -16.99 14.81
C VAL A 246 -16.79 -17.84 14.78
N LEU A 247 -17.93 -17.25 15.15
CA LEU A 247 -19.23 -17.94 15.17
C LEU A 247 -20.01 -17.80 13.86
N ALA A 248 -19.68 -16.81 13.02
CA ALA A 248 -20.53 -16.37 11.91
C ALA A 248 -20.11 -16.86 10.51
N ARG A 249 -19.03 -17.66 10.37
CA ARG A 249 -18.51 -18.15 9.07
C ARG A 249 -18.41 -17.03 8.01
N MET A 250 -17.75 -15.93 8.37
CA MET A 250 -17.53 -14.82 7.45
C MET A 250 -16.60 -15.24 6.30
N PRO A 251 -16.56 -14.47 5.18
CA PRO A 251 -15.54 -14.67 4.16
C PRO A 251 -14.16 -14.57 4.82
N ASP A 252 -13.36 -15.61 4.68
CA ASP A 252 -12.01 -15.67 5.23
C ASP A 252 -11.01 -14.83 4.40
N GLU A 253 -11.44 -14.29 3.26
CA GLU A 253 -10.64 -13.42 2.40
C GLU A 253 -11.50 -12.44 1.58
N GLY A 254 -10.90 -11.37 1.10
CA GLY A 254 -11.52 -10.39 0.21
C GLY A 254 -10.66 -9.15 0.02
N ASP A 255 -11.23 -8.09 -0.56
CA ASP A 255 -10.54 -6.81 -0.78
C ASP A 255 -11.29 -5.66 -0.12
N VAL A 256 -10.55 -4.69 0.40
CA VAL A 256 -11.08 -3.46 1.00
C VAL A 256 -10.35 -2.23 0.46
N PRO A 257 -11.02 -1.07 0.32
CA PRO A 257 -10.34 0.15 -0.08
C PRO A 257 -9.37 0.60 1.02
N ALA A 258 -8.18 1.01 0.61
CA ALA A 258 -7.13 1.53 1.48
C ALA A 258 -6.43 2.73 0.84
N ALA A 259 -5.64 3.45 1.63
CA ALA A 259 -4.81 4.55 1.18
C ALA A 259 -3.34 4.15 1.17
N THR A 260 -2.64 4.57 0.13
CA THR A 260 -1.19 4.48 0.00
C THR A 260 -0.62 5.87 -0.23
N VAL A 261 0.56 6.13 0.35
CA VAL A 261 1.35 7.32 0.09
C VAL A 261 2.55 6.92 -0.76
N ASP A 262 2.59 7.39 -2.00
CA ASP A 262 3.74 7.31 -2.91
C ASP A 262 4.52 8.63 -2.84
N MET A 263 5.82 8.53 -2.59
CA MET A 263 6.70 9.67 -2.37
C MET A 263 7.90 9.59 -3.29
N LYS A 264 8.18 10.68 -4.01
CA LYS A 264 9.33 10.77 -4.92
C LYS A 264 10.07 12.07 -4.68
N LEU A 265 11.37 11.96 -4.42
CA LEU A 265 12.25 13.11 -4.17
C LEU A 265 13.11 13.36 -5.41
N TYR A 266 12.91 14.51 -6.04
CA TYR A 266 13.64 14.94 -7.22
C TYR A 266 14.62 16.06 -6.88
N GLY A 267 15.87 15.95 -7.33
CA GLY A 267 16.86 17.03 -7.30
C GLY A 267 17.14 17.60 -8.69
N PRO A 268 18.00 18.62 -8.82
CA PRO A 268 18.37 19.20 -10.11
C PRO A 268 19.14 18.19 -10.99
N PRO A 269 18.92 18.15 -12.32
CA PRO A 269 17.90 18.84 -13.12
C PRO A 269 16.64 17.96 -13.33
N SER A 270 15.87 17.68 -12.27
CA SER A 270 14.80 16.66 -12.22
C SER A 270 15.29 15.21 -12.11
N LYS A 271 16.48 15.00 -11.53
CA LYS A 271 16.99 13.67 -11.21
C LYS A 271 16.21 13.08 -10.03
N LEU A 272 15.62 11.89 -10.21
CA LEU A 272 15.04 11.13 -9.09
C LEU A 272 16.18 10.70 -8.13
N LEU A 273 16.04 11.03 -6.86
CA LEU A 273 17.04 10.76 -5.81
C LEU A 273 16.62 9.61 -4.91
N TRP A 274 15.34 9.56 -4.59
CA TRP A 274 14.74 8.59 -3.68
C TRP A 274 13.26 8.43 -4.01
N ALA A 275 12.75 7.22 -3.86
CA ALA A 275 11.33 6.91 -3.99
C ALA A 275 10.91 5.97 -2.86
N ASN A 276 9.70 6.14 -2.34
CA ASN A 276 9.14 5.27 -1.32
C ASN A 276 7.62 5.23 -1.40
N ARG A 277 7.06 4.03 -1.35
CA ARG A 277 5.63 3.76 -1.42
C ARG A 277 5.23 2.97 -0.19
N ARG A 278 4.29 3.50 0.61
CA ARG A 278 3.81 2.82 1.84
C ARG A 278 2.31 2.92 2.01
N GLY A 279 1.71 1.78 2.35
CA GLY A 279 0.33 1.73 2.80
C GLY A 279 0.17 2.54 4.09
N PHE A 280 -0.89 3.35 4.19
CA PHE A 280 -1.11 4.24 5.33
C PHE A 280 -2.28 3.78 6.21
N ALA A 281 -3.50 3.74 5.65
CA ALA A 281 -4.68 3.33 6.40
C ALA A 281 -5.74 2.68 5.49
N VAL A 282 -6.47 1.70 6.03
CA VAL A 282 -7.72 1.23 5.41
C VAL A 282 -8.77 2.33 5.48
N LEU A 283 -9.55 2.44 4.41
CA LEU A 283 -10.60 3.44 4.24
C LEU A 283 -11.97 2.91 4.65
N VAL A 284 -12.00 1.74 5.27
CA VAL A 284 -13.20 1.12 5.81
C VAL A 284 -12.94 0.49 7.16
N THR A 285 -13.99 0.37 7.97
CA THR A 285 -13.97 -0.37 9.23
C THR A 285 -15.17 -1.27 9.32
N GLN A 286 -14.98 -2.49 9.83
CA GLN A 286 -16.06 -3.43 10.06
C GLN A 286 -16.79 -3.06 11.36
N THR A 287 -18.05 -2.61 11.23
CA THR A 287 -18.83 -2.09 12.36
C THR A 287 -19.82 -3.09 12.93
N ASN A 288 -20.24 -4.11 12.16
CA ASN A 288 -21.19 -5.14 12.61
C ASN A 288 -20.69 -6.55 12.31
N VAL A 289 -21.39 -7.56 12.85
CA VAL A 289 -21.18 -8.97 12.49
C VAL A 289 -21.67 -9.20 11.06
N GLY A 290 -20.74 -9.43 10.14
CA GLY A 290 -20.98 -9.75 8.73
C GLY A 290 -20.02 -8.97 7.82
N ALA A 291 -20.20 -9.03 6.51
CA ALA A 291 -19.38 -8.29 5.53
C ALA A 291 -19.75 -6.79 5.40
N SER A 292 -20.30 -6.18 6.45
CA SER A 292 -20.70 -4.77 6.41
C SER A 292 -19.54 -3.87 6.85
N PHE A 293 -19.13 -2.98 5.95
CA PHE A 293 -18.08 -2.01 6.17
C PHE A 293 -18.68 -0.60 6.22
N ARG A 294 -18.18 0.22 7.14
CA ARG A 294 -18.42 1.67 7.17
C ARG A 294 -17.22 2.36 6.56
N ASP A 295 -17.45 3.32 5.67
CA ASP A 295 -16.41 4.23 5.19
C ASP A 295 -15.75 4.96 6.36
N ARG A 296 -14.41 5.00 6.31
CA ARG A 296 -13.55 5.66 7.28
C ARG A 296 -12.77 6.75 6.56
N PRO A 297 -13.03 8.05 6.84
CA PRO A 297 -12.22 9.12 6.29
C PRO A 297 -10.80 9.09 6.89
N LEU A 298 -9.81 9.57 6.14
CA LEU A 298 -8.42 9.61 6.63
C LEU A 298 -8.25 10.49 7.87
N SER A 299 -9.13 11.47 8.06
CA SER A 299 -9.19 12.27 9.27
C SER A 299 -9.37 11.45 10.55
N GLU A 300 -10.01 10.27 10.50
CA GLU A 300 -10.08 9.33 11.63
C GLU A 300 -8.77 8.58 11.86
N ALA A 301 -7.93 8.39 10.85
CA ALA A 301 -6.60 7.80 11.00
C ALA A 301 -5.63 8.76 11.72
N TYR A 302 -5.77 10.08 11.52
CA TYR A 302 -4.92 11.09 12.16
C TYR A 302 -5.11 11.23 13.67
N ARG A 303 -6.27 10.80 14.19
CA ARG A 303 -6.57 10.90 15.64
C ARG A 303 -5.65 10.03 16.49
N ASP A 304 -5.03 9.02 15.89
CA ASP A 304 -4.03 8.19 16.55
C ASP A 304 -2.62 8.68 16.19
N GLU A 305 -2.15 9.68 16.93
CA GLU A 305 -0.83 10.28 16.73
C GLU A 305 0.30 9.26 16.84
N ALA A 306 0.13 8.23 17.69
CA ALA A 306 1.13 7.17 17.85
C ALA A 306 1.23 6.30 16.60
N SER A 307 0.08 5.91 16.03
CA SER A 307 0.04 5.18 14.76
C SER A 307 0.62 6.00 13.60
N VAL A 308 0.29 7.29 13.50
CA VAL A 308 0.86 8.18 12.47
C VAL A 308 2.38 8.30 12.62
N ARG A 309 2.88 8.49 13.86
CA ARG A 309 4.32 8.58 14.13
C ARG A 309 5.05 7.28 13.77
N ASN A 310 4.52 6.14 14.19
CA ASN A 310 5.10 4.84 13.85
C ASN A 310 5.13 4.62 12.34
N TRP A 311 4.08 5.04 11.63
CA TRP A 311 4.06 5.00 10.17
C TRP A 311 5.12 5.90 9.55
N LEU A 312 5.29 7.13 10.03
CA LEU A 312 6.34 8.05 9.56
C LEU A 312 7.75 7.49 9.81
N ASP A 313 7.99 6.92 10.99
CA ASP A 313 9.27 6.29 11.32
C ASP A 313 9.54 5.09 10.38
N MET A 314 8.52 4.29 10.05
CA MET A 314 8.65 3.20 9.08
C MET A 314 8.88 3.70 7.66
N ALA A 315 8.11 4.70 7.22
CA ALA A 315 8.11 5.18 5.85
C ALA A 315 9.33 6.07 5.54
N LEU A 316 9.81 6.85 6.50
CA LEU A 316 10.86 7.86 6.30
C LEU A 316 12.10 7.60 7.17
N GLY A 317 12.09 6.59 8.03
CA GLY A 317 13.17 6.29 8.98
C GLY A 317 14.54 6.08 8.31
N ASN A 318 14.56 5.42 7.16
CA ASN A 318 15.79 5.19 6.41
C ASN A 318 16.30 6.47 5.72
N LEU A 319 15.43 7.43 5.44
CA LEU A 319 15.79 8.70 4.83
C LEU A 319 16.42 9.65 5.86
N VAL A 320 15.94 9.63 7.10
CA VAL A 320 16.41 10.51 8.18
C VAL A 320 17.75 10.07 8.77
N PRO A 321 18.55 11.00 9.37
CA PRO A 321 19.76 10.62 10.07
C PRO A 321 19.48 9.57 11.14
N PRO A 322 20.35 8.55 11.31
CA PRO A 322 20.21 7.62 12.41
C PRO A 322 20.25 8.41 13.72
N GLN A 323 19.30 8.14 14.62
CA GLN A 323 19.28 8.78 15.93
C GLN A 323 20.57 8.39 16.65
N SER A 324 21.41 9.37 17.01
CA SER A 324 22.53 9.11 17.90
C SER A 324 21.95 8.59 19.22
N PRO A 325 22.44 7.46 19.77
CA PRO A 325 22.00 7.01 21.07
C PRO A 325 22.25 8.14 22.07
N GLU A 326 21.20 8.53 22.79
CA GLU A 326 21.28 9.53 23.84
C GLU A 326 22.41 9.12 24.80
N PRO A 327 23.41 9.99 25.05
CA PRO A 327 24.49 9.64 25.95
C PRO A 327 23.90 9.30 27.31
N ALA A 328 24.20 8.09 27.80
CA ALA A 328 23.71 7.62 29.09
C ALA A 328 23.95 8.71 30.14
N PRO A 329 22.98 8.98 31.03
CA PRO A 329 23.12 10.02 32.04
C PRO A 329 24.41 9.76 32.80
N SER A 330 25.33 10.73 32.73
CA SER A 330 26.59 10.67 33.45
C SER A 330 26.25 10.46 34.92
N ARG A 331 26.48 9.24 35.43
CA ARG A 331 26.50 8.99 36.86
C ARG A 331 27.59 9.91 37.40
N GLY A 332 27.17 11.03 37.99
CA GLY A 332 28.05 11.91 38.73
C GLY A 332 28.71 11.06 39.79
N THR A 333 29.99 10.78 39.60
CA THR A 333 30.87 10.37 40.69
C THR A 333 30.89 11.56 41.64
N GLY A 334 30.09 11.46 42.71
CA GLY A 334 30.15 12.40 43.81
C GLY A 334 31.60 12.48 44.29
N SER A 335 32.19 13.65 44.15
CA SER A 335 33.42 13.98 44.85
C SER A 335 33.06 14.08 46.33
N GLU A 336 33.29 13.01 47.07
CA GLU A 336 33.29 13.02 48.51
C GLU A 336 34.49 13.85 48.96
N SER A 337 34.21 15.13 49.22
CA SER A 337 35.13 16.08 49.82
C SER A 337 35.46 15.61 51.23
N ALA A 338 36.69 15.11 51.40
CA ALA A 338 37.32 14.89 52.69
C ALA A 338 37.34 16.22 53.45
N ASN A 339 36.64 16.28 54.58
CA ASN A 339 36.72 17.38 55.53
C ASN A 339 37.59 16.96 56.72
N ARG A 340 38.42 17.93 57.12
CA ARG A 340 39.31 17.92 58.30
C ARG A 340 38.54 17.82 59.61
#